data_AF-A0A6P0K523-F1
#
_entry.id   AF-A0A6P0K523-F1
#
_cell.length_a   1.000
_cell.length_b   1.000
_cell.length_c   1.000
_cell.angle_alpha   90.00
_cell.angle_beta   90.00
_cell.angle_gamma   90.00
#
_symmetry.space_group_name_H-M   'P 1'
#
loop_
_entity.id
_entity.type
_entity.pdbx_description
1 polymer ?
#
loop_
_entity_poly.entity_id
_entity_poly.type
_entity_poly.pdbx_seq_one_letter_code
_entity_poly.pdbx_strand_id
1 'polypeptide(L)'
;MNVQAIRQALVSLPENASESIVDTLFVPEFLSALGFGPMERVPQYSTGGGSRGGNTRVVDYAVRYNTTEDDTFVETQKNPYLLLELKGKDINLSEGSRHYQSTVKQLKYYLNAENCQSVQWGIITNSVNLQLFRKHGKVVYPSTKCLEINIDNIIEVVKKIREKIENTPRALTVAIYNNKGGVGKTTTTVNLAATLTLCKKKTLIVDFDPNQRDLTNSLGIKSGKETFYSCLKTKNSDTNLRGVIHSHVMRNKRTNESLGFDVIPADEDLLDKSERELRQEIKVTRLYQILNNLKSQYDYILIDSPPNWRFFSVSAVYAADVILIPTKHNNIFSLENAATAIKQYIPEVQEKRQDGGPIALPIFLNGEKITEPQRETAYQAIDSILEKAKREDKFDLTPYFYPRYTQSRRDRHIFDLPSYAHIANAAFSRIPAAYKDRTAREYYLSLAREYFLQ
;
A
#
# COMPACT_ATOMS: atom_id res chain seq x y z
N MET A 1 24.44 21.30 -1.30
CA MET A 1 23.23 21.17 -0.46
C MET A 1 23.32 22.28 0.59
N ASN A 2 22.52 23.35 0.52
CA ASN A 2 22.57 24.44 1.52
C ASN A 2 21.76 24.05 2.76
N VAL A 3 22.25 23.03 3.46
CA VAL A 3 21.60 22.39 4.61
C VAL A 3 21.61 23.31 5.85
N GLN A 4 22.42 24.36 5.83
CA GLN A 4 22.48 25.34 6.91
C GLN A 4 21.32 26.35 6.83
N ALA A 5 20.83 26.64 5.63
CA ALA A 5 19.71 27.57 5.42
C ALA A 5 18.39 27.04 6.01
N ILE A 6 18.09 25.75 5.87
CA ILE A 6 16.88 25.16 6.48
C ILE A 6 16.91 25.22 8.02
N ARG A 7 18.09 25.09 8.65
CA ARG A 7 18.24 25.24 10.10
C ARG A 7 17.95 26.68 10.52
N GLN A 8 18.47 27.66 9.78
CA GLN A 8 18.22 29.08 10.02
C GLN A 8 16.74 29.43 9.81
N ALA A 9 16.12 28.91 8.76
CA ALA A 9 14.70 29.05 8.50
C ALA A 9 13.86 28.58 9.69
N LEU A 10 14.16 27.39 10.24
CA LEU A 10 13.45 26.86 11.40
C LEU A 10 13.63 27.73 12.66
N VAL A 11 14.84 28.28 12.89
CA VAL A 11 15.12 29.22 14.01
C VAL A 11 14.35 30.53 13.86
N SER A 12 14.17 31.00 12.63
CA SER A 12 13.50 32.27 12.34
C SER A 12 11.98 32.23 12.54
N LEU A 13 11.39 31.04 12.68
CA LEU A 13 9.94 30.88 12.85
C LEU A 13 9.50 31.23 14.28
N PRO A 14 8.55 32.16 14.45
CA PRO A 14 7.87 32.38 15.73
C PRO A 14 7.26 31.10 16.32
N GLU A 15 7.00 31.05 17.62
CA GLU A 15 6.36 29.87 18.25
C GLU A 15 4.98 29.57 17.65
N ASN A 16 4.16 30.60 17.43
CA ASN A 16 2.82 30.50 16.85
C ASN A 16 2.78 30.96 15.39
N ALA A 17 3.81 30.60 14.60
CA ALA A 17 3.89 30.99 13.20
C ALA A 17 2.66 30.49 12.42
N SER A 18 1.90 31.42 11.83
CA SER A 18 0.77 31.08 10.95
C SER A 18 1.25 30.33 9.71
N GLU A 19 0.32 29.67 9.00
CA GLU A 19 0.60 28.96 7.75
C GLU A 19 1.35 29.83 6.74
N SER A 20 0.97 31.11 6.59
CA SER A 20 1.64 32.07 5.71
C SER A 20 3.09 32.39 6.11
N ILE A 21 3.39 32.41 7.41
CA ILE A 21 4.76 32.66 7.91
C ILE A 21 5.62 31.41 7.68
N VAL A 22 5.07 30.22 7.94
CA VAL A 22 5.76 28.95 7.65
C VAL A 22 6.02 28.81 6.15
N ASP A 23 5.03 29.14 5.33
CA ASP A 23 5.12 29.15 3.87
C ASP A 23 6.28 30.04 3.40
N THR A 24 6.32 31.29 3.87
CA THR A 24 7.32 32.27 3.44
C THR A 24 8.73 31.94 3.90
N LEU A 25 8.91 31.52 5.15
CA LEU A 25 10.24 31.42 5.78
C LEU A 25 10.83 30.00 5.71
N PHE A 26 10.01 28.95 5.75
CA PHE A 26 10.48 27.57 5.87
C PHE A 26 10.38 26.76 4.58
N VAL A 27 9.25 26.84 3.86
CA VAL A 27 9.01 25.97 2.71
C VAL A 27 10.05 26.14 1.59
N PRO A 28 10.49 27.37 1.22
CA PRO A 28 11.53 27.55 0.21
C PRO A 28 12.83 26.83 0.55
N GLU A 29 13.28 26.93 1.80
CA GLU A 29 14.51 26.27 2.25
C GLU A 29 14.34 24.76 2.40
N PHE A 30 13.15 24.32 2.83
CA PHE A 30 12.82 22.91 2.92
C PHE A 30 12.85 22.22 1.55
N LEU A 31 12.17 22.79 0.54
CA LEU A 31 12.16 22.25 -0.81
C LEU A 31 13.55 22.34 -1.48
N SER A 32 14.32 23.39 -1.21
CA SER A 32 15.74 23.50 -1.63
C SER A 32 16.57 22.34 -1.06
N ALA A 33 16.38 22.03 0.22
CA ALA A 33 17.12 20.97 0.89
C ALA A 33 16.73 19.57 0.39
N LEU A 34 15.47 19.38 -0.02
CA LEU A 34 15.01 18.19 -0.74
C LEU A 34 15.56 18.08 -2.17
N GLY A 35 16.11 19.15 -2.72
CA GLY A 35 16.75 19.16 -4.04
C GLY A 35 15.92 19.76 -5.17
N PHE A 36 14.78 20.39 -4.87
CA PHE A 36 13.98 21.09 -5.88
C PHE A 36 14.40 22.56 -5.93
N GLY A 37 14.77 23.11 -7.08
CA GLY A 37 15.09 24.54 -7.25
C GLY A 37 13.86 25.44 -7.43
N PRO A 38 14.00 26.77 -7.53
CA PRO A 38 12.86 27.69 -7.72
C PRO A 38 12.01 27.40 -8.97
N MET A 39 12.65 26.97 -10.07
CA MET A 39 11.97 26.65 -11.34
C MET A 39 11.25 25.28 -11.32
N GLU A 40 11.42 24.51 -10.24
CA GLU A 40 10.91 23.14 -10.08
C GLU A 40 9.71 23.07 -9.12
N ARG A 41 9.18 24.24 -8.71
CA ARG A 41 8.13 24.35 -7.70
C ARG A 41 7.01 25.25 -8.20
N VAL A 42 5.78 24.86 -7.91
CA VAL A 42 4.57 25.64 -8.21
C VAL A 42 3.77 25.78 -6.92
N PRO A 43 3.69 27.00 -6.33
CA PRO A 43 2.80 27.25 -5.21
C PRO A 43 1.34 27.24 -5.69
N GLN A 44 0.41 26.96 -4.77
CA GLN A 44 -1.03 26.98 -5.03
C GLN A 44 -1.40 26.18 -6.30
N TYR A 45 -0.89 24.94 -6.37
CA TYR A 45 -1.05 24.09 -7.54
C TYR A 45 -2.48 23.54 -7.65
N SER A 46 -3.09 23.68 -8.84
CA SER A 46 -4.40 23.15 -9.14
C SER A 46 -4.36 21.62 -9.34
N THR A 47 -4.88 20.89 -8.36
CA THR A 47 -4.93 19.41 -8.41
C THR A 47 -6.01 18.88 -9.35
N GLY A 48 -6.85 19.76 -9.89
CA GLY A 48 -8.05 19.42 -10.66
C GLY A 48 -9.31 19.36 -9.79
N GLY A 49 -10.47 19.38 -10.44
CA GLY A 49 -11.78 19.51 -9.77
C GLY A 49 -12.61 20.64 -10.39
N GLY A 50 -13.81 20.38 -10.95
CA GLY A 50 -14.44 19.07 -11.09
C GLY A 50 -15.46 18.95 -12.22
N SER A 51 -15.62 17.73 -12.74
CA SER A 51 -16.63 17.35 -13.74
C SER A 51 -18.09 17.46 -13.26
N ARG A 52 -18.36 18.07 -12.09
CA ARG A 52 -19.70 18.43 -11.58
C ARG A 52 -19.64 19.62 -10.61
N GLY A 53 -19.19 20.80 -11.08
CA GLY A 53 -19.45 22.10 -10.42
C GLY A 53 -18.80 22.34 -9.04
N GLY A 54 -17.71 21.65 -8.71
CA GLY A 54 -16.95 21.93 -7.47
C GLY A 54 -15.81 22.90 -7.71
N ASN A 55 -15.51 23.76 -6.71
CA ASN A 55 -14.33 24.64 -6.72
C ASN A 55 -13.05 23.83 -7.04
N THR A 56 -12.21 24.40 -7.90
CA THR A 56 -10.86 23.91 -8.17
C THR A 56 -10.11 23.77 -6.86
N ARG A 57 -9.59 22.56 -6.60
CA ARG A 57 -8.88 22.29 -5.36
C ARG A 57 -7.40 22.53 -5.55
N VAL A 58 -6.85 23.25 -4.59
CA VAL A 58 -5.49 23.76 -4.62
C VAL A 58 -4.70 23.13 -3.47
N VAL A 59 -3.52 22.63 -3.79
CA VAL A 59 -2.53 22.17 -2.80
C VAL A 59 -1.43 23.23 -2.69
N ASP A 60 -0.85 23.37 -1.50
CA ASP A 60 0.08 24.48 -1.22
C ASP A 60 1.27 24.48 -2.17
N TYR A 61 1.87 23.30 -2.43
CA TYR A 61 2.91 23.17 -3.44
C TYR A 61 2.78 21.87 -4.22
N ALA A 62 3.10 21.97 -5.50
CA ALA A 62 3.57 20.84 -6.30
C ALA A 62 5.04 21.08 -6.70
N VAL A 63 5.80 19.99 -6.84
CA VAL A 63 7.18 20.05 -7.33
C VAL A 63 7.47 18.94 -8.33
N ARG A 64 8.38 19.18 -9.26
CA ARG A 64 8.86 18.23 -10.27
C ARG A 64 10.26 18.64 -10.74
N TYR A 65 11.18 17.68 -10.84
CA TYR A 65 12.49 17.92 -11.45
C TYR A 65 12.35 18.36 -12.90
N ASN A 66 13.16 19.34 -13.33
CA ASN A 66 13.21 19.76 -14.72
C ASN A 66 13.79 18.66 -15.60
N THR A 67 13.18 18.38 -16.75
CA THR A 67 13.63 17.29 -17.63
C THR A 67 14.62 17.77 -18.68
N THR A 68 14.45 19.00 -19.16
CA THR A 68 15.31 19.73 -20.10
C THR A 68 15.31 21.22 -19.77
N GLU A 69 16.18 22.01 -20.41
CA GLU A 69 16.18 23.48 -20.25
C GLU A 69 14.86 24.12 -20.71
N ASP A 70 14.20 23.54 -21.72
CA ASP A 70 12.94 24.02 -22.29
C ASP A 70 11.67 23.43 -21.60
N ASP A 71 11.81 22.50 -20.66
CA ASP A 71 10.70 21.90 -19.90
C ASP A 71 10.88 22.17 -18.41
N THR A 72 10.66 23.43 -18.02
CA THR A 72 10.62 23.81 -16.62
C THR A 72 9.24 23.55 -16.01
N PHE A 73 9.20 23.06 -14.76
CA PHE A 73 7.92 22.75 -14.14
C PHE A 73 7.06 24.00 -13.86
N VAL A 74 7.69 25.13 -13.53
CA VAL A 74 6.98 26.39 -13.28
C VAL A 74 6.18 26.87 -14.50
N GLU A 75 6.69 26.62 -15.71
CA GLU A 75 6.03 26.97 -16.97
C GLU A 75 4.99 25.93 -17.38
N THR A 76 5.34 24.64 -17.32
CA THR A 76 4.45 23.60 -17.86
C THR A 76 3.35 23.17 -16.90
N GLN A 77 3.64 23.15 -15.59
CA GLN A 77 2.76 22.71 -14.51
C GLN A 77 2.08 21.36 -14.78
N LYS A 78 2.79 20.46 -15.48
CA LYS A 78 2.31 19.13 -15.83
C LYS A 78 3.14 18.07 -15.14
N ASN A 79 2.50 16.94 -14.89
CA ASN A 79 3.12 15.75 -14.33
C ASN A 79 3.89 16.01 -13.02
N PRO A 80 3.26 16.61 -11.99
CA PRO A 80 3.89 16.82 -10.70
C PRO A 80 4.45 15.51 -10.12
N TYR A 81 5.57 15.60 -9.41
CA TYR A 81 6.25 14.45 -8.83
C TYR A 81 5.95 14.30 -7.33
N LEU A 82 5.89 15.43 -6.61
CA LEU A 82 5.58 15.48 -5.19
C LEU A 82 4.61 16.63 -4.89
N LEU A 83 3.67 16.39 -3.98
CA LEU A 83 2.79 17.43 -3.42
C LEU A 83 3.15 17.69 -1.96
N LEU A 84 3.04 18.94 -1.51
CA LEU A 84 3.23 19.35 -0.11
C LEU A 84 1.98 20.09 0.36
N GLU A 85 1.39 19.57 1.44
CA GLU A 85 0.31 20.20 2.19
C GLU A 85 0.88 20.79 3.48
N LEU A 86 0.69 22.08 3.68
CA LEU A 86 1.24 22.87 4.76
C LEU A 86 0.18 23.16 5.81
N LYS A 87 0.60 23.31 7.07
CA LYS A 87 -0.19 23.95 8.12
C LYS A 87 0.68 24.94 8.89
N GLY A 88 0.03 25.87 9.59
CA GLY A 88 0.70 26.73 10.56
C GLY A 88 1.28 25.94 11.73
N LYS A 89 2.35 26.47 12.34
CA LYS A 89 3.03 25.87 13.50
C LYS A 89 2.11 25.79 14.74
N ASP A 90 1.11 26.66 14.78
CA ASP A 90 0.01 26.71 15.75
C ASP A 90 -0.98 25.53 15.61
N ILE A 91 -0.92 24.76 14.53
CA ILE A 91 -1.77 23.59 14.29
C ILE A 91 -1.11 22.32 14.81
N ASN A 92 -1.81 21.57 15.66
CA ASN A 92 -1.32 20.29 16.18
C ASN A 92 -1.35 19.18 15.10
N LEU A 93 -0.23 18.93 14.43
CA LEU A 93 -0.06 17.84 13.45
C LEU A 93 0.54 16.54 14.03
N SER A 94 0.52 16.36 15.36
CA SER A 94 0.96 15.09 15.95
C SER A 94 0.11 13.91 15.47
N GLU A 95 0.74 12.73 15.37
CA GLU A 95 0.08 11.54 14.84
C GLU A 95 -1.19 11.20 15.63
N GLY A 96 -2.29 11.01 14.91
CA GLY A 96 -3.60 10.71 15.50
C GLY A 96 -4.44 11.92 15.92
N SER A 97 -3.90 13.14 15.91
CA SER A 97 -4.68 14.36 16.19
C SER A 97 -5.80 14.57 15.15
N ARG A 98 -6.82 15.38 15.48
CA ARG A 98 -7.89 15.71 14.51
C ARG A 98 -7.35 16.42 13.27
N HIS A 99 -6.43 17.38 13.45
CA HIS A 99 -5.83 18.11 12.34
C HIS A 99 -4.91 17.21 11.50
N TYR A 100 -4.19 16.28 12.12
CA TYR A 100 -3.43 15.26 11.40
C TYR A 100 -4.34 14.43 10.51
N GLN A 101 -5.42 13.87 11.07
CA GLN A 101 -6.37 13.03 10.31
C GLN A 101 -7.01 13.79 9.14
N SER A 102 -7.42 15.05 9.36
CA SER A 102 -8.00 15.87 8.28
C SER A 102 -6.99 16.20 7.19
N THR A 103 -5.75 16.53 7.58
CA THR A 103 -4.67 16.89 6.64
C THR A 103 -4.23 15.69 5.81
N VAL A 104 -4.08 14.50 6.42
CA VAL A 104 -3.80 13.25 5.69
C VAL A 104 -4.93 12.92 4.71
N LYS A 105 -6.19 13.10 5.12
CA LYS A 105 -7.35 12.87 4.24
C LYS A 105 -7.36 13.83 3.05
N GLN A 106 -7.03 15.10 3.27
CA GLN A 106 -6.91 16.13 2.24
C GLN A 106 -5.78 15.81 1.26
N LEU A 107 -4.59 15.48 1.77
CA LEU A 107 -3.45 15.07 0.93
C LEU A 107 -3.80 13.84 0.08
N LYS A 108 -4.42 12.80 0.67
CA LYS A 108 -4.85 11.60 -0.06
C LYS A 108 -5.82 11.91 -1.21
N TYR A 109 -6.66 12.93 -1.04
CA TYR A 109 -7.54 13.41 -2.11
C TYR A 109 -6.73 14.06 -3.23
N TYR A 110 -5.82 14.99 -2.90
CA TYR A 110 -4.97 15.68 -3.88
C TYR A 110 -4.10 14.72 -4.68
N LEU A 111 -3.48 13.75 -4.00
CA LEU A 111 -2.65 12.73 -4.62
C LEU A 111 -3.40 11.90 -5.67
N ASN A 112 -4.70 11.70 -5.49
CA ASN A 112 -5.56 10.93 -6.41
C ASN A 112 -6.38 11.80 -7.37
N ALA A 113 -6.14 13.11 -7.41
CA ALA A 113 -6.84 14.03 -8.28
C ALA A 113 -6.37 13.92 -9.75
N GLU A 114 -7.18 14.47 -10.66
CA GLU A 114 -7.01 14.34 -12.11
C GLU A 114 -5.64 14.81 -12.60
N ASN A 115 -5.18 15.98 -12.16
CA ASN A 115 -3.88 16.54 -12.58
C ASN A 115 -2.68 15.95 -11.83
N CYS A 116 -2.92 14.95 -10.97
CA CYS A 116 -1.93 14.38 -10.06
C CYS A 116 -1.62 12.90 -10.37
N GLN A 117 -1.97 12.39 -11.55
CA GLN A 117 -1.75 10.97 -11.90
C GLN A 117 -0.28 10.57 -11.79
N SER A 118 0.64 11.42 -12.23
CA SER A 118 2.10 11.20 -12.19
C SER A 118 2.73 11.26 -10.79
N VAL A 119 2.03 11.85 -9.81
CA VAL A 119 2.59 12.09 -8.48
C VAL A 119 3.02 10.77 -7.87
N GLN A 120 4.18 10.79 -7.22
CA GLN A 120 4.73 9.64 -6.52
C GLN A 120 4.78 9.85 -5.01
N TRP A 121 4.84 11.09 -4.55
CA TRP A 121 5.05 11.44 -3.15
C TRP A 121 4.12 12.54 -2.66
N GLY A 122 3.79 12.50 -1.38
CA GLY A 122 3.09 13.57 -0.68
C GLY A 122 3.78 13.87 0.65
N ILE A 123 3.83 15.13 1.03
CA ILE A 123 4.33 15.57 2.33
C ILE A 123 3.23 16.34 3.04
N ILE A 124 3.08 16.09 4.34
CA ILE A 124 2.40 17.04 5.23
C ILE A 124 3.44 17.62 6.20
N THR A 125 3.36 18.92 6.49
CA THR A 125 4.20 19.51 7.53
C THR A 125 3.61 20.80 8.10
N ASN A 126 3.98 21.13 9.33
CA ASN A 126 3.76 22.43 9.96
C ASN A 126 5.07 23.04 10.51
N SER A 127 6.23 22.61 9.98
CA SER A 127 7.58 22.92 10.50
C SER A 127 7.92 22.36 11.90
N VAL A 128 7.01 21.62 12.55
CA VAL A 128 7.25 20.90 13.82
C VAL A 128 7.05 19.40 13.66
N ASN A 129 6.04 19.01 12.90
CA ASN A 129 5.75 17.66 12.48
C ASN A 129 5.90 17.56 10.97
N LEU A 130 6.36 16.39 10.52
CA LEU A 130 6.57 16.12 9.11
C LEU A 130 6.33 14.64 8.84
N GLN A 131 5.56 14.34 7.79
CA GLN A 131 5.40 12.97 7.33
C GLN A 131 5.45 12.87 5.81
N LEU A 132 6.14 11.82 5.33
CA LEU A 132 6.22 11.46 3.92
C LEU A 132 5.25 10.31 3.60
N PHE A 133 4.52 10.45 2.51
CA PHE A 133 3.60 9.47 1.96
C PHE A 133 4.02 9.05 0.56
N ARG A 134 3.93 7.75 0.27
CA ARG A 134 4.13 7.19 -1.07
C ARG A 134 2.77 6.96 -1.73
N LYS A 135 2.67 7.31 -3.01
CA LYS A 135 1.52 7.01 -3.87
C LYS A 135 1.88 5.96 -4.92
N HIS A 136 1.26 4.79 -4.88
CA HIS A 136 1.38 3.79 -5.94
C HIS A 136 0.02 3.51 -6.58
N GLY A 137 -0.20 4.02 -7.80
CA GLY A 137 -1.52 4.01 -8.43
C GLY A 137 -2.53 4.73 -7.53
N LYS A 138 -3.60 4.05 -7.09
CA LYS A 138 -4.59 4.62 -6.15
C LYS A 138 -4.18 4.57 -4.67
N VAL A 139 -3.19 3.74 -4.34
CA VAL A 139 -2.81 3.50 -2.95
C VAL A 139 -1.91 4.61 -2.46
N VAL A 140 -2.30 5.26 -1.35
CA VAL A 140 -1.46 6.22 -0.62
C VAL A 140 -1.20 5.69 0.78
N TYR A 141 0.07 5.49 1.11
CA TYR A 141 0.53 4.88 2.35
C TYR A 141 1.73 5.64 2.94
N PRO A 142 1.90 5.63 4.28
CA PRO A 142 3.04 6.30 4.90
C PRO A 142 4.36 5.64 4.49
N SER A 143 5.39 6.46 4.32
CA SER A 143 6.79 6.02 4.14
C SER A 143 7.67 6.42 5.31
N THR A 144 7.15 7.23 6.23
CA THR A 144 7.72 7.57 7.53
C THR A 144 6.61 7.57 8.59
N LYS A 145 6.97 7.44 9.87
CA LYS A 145 6.11 7.94 10.97
C LYS A 145 5.91 9.46 10.85
N CYS A 146 4.99 10.03 11.62
CA CYS A 146 4.93 11.48 11.76
C CYS A 146 6.13 11.92 12.62
N LEU A 147 7.17 12.44 11.96
CA LEU A 147 8.42 12.81 12.61
C LEU A 147 8.30 14.18 13.24
N GLU A 148 8.75 14.32 14.48
CA GLU A 148 8.98 15.62 15.09
C GLU A 148 10.32 16.18 14.60
N ILE A 149 10.32 17.44 14.15
CA ILE A 149 11.48 18.15 13.64
C ILE A 149 11.85 19.31 14.55
N ASN A 150 13.14 19.46 14.78
CA ASN A 150 13.74 20.53 15.56
C ASN A 150 15.12 20.90 14.98
N ILE A 151 15.76 21.90 15.59
CA ILE A 151 17.03 22.46 15.13
C ILE A 151 18.15 21.42 15.10
N ASP A 152 18.06 20.36 15.91
CA ASP A 152 19.12 19.34 16.06
C ASP A 152 18.94 18.19 15.08
N ASN A 153 17.71 17.85 14.69
CA ASN A 153 17.44 16.69 13.84
C ASN A 153 17.01 17.03 12.39
N ILE A 154 16.65 18.27 12.08
CA ILE A 154 16.04 18.65 10.78
C ILE A 154 16.91 18.24 9.59
N ILE A 155 18.23 18.37 9.72
CA ILE A 155 19.20 18.01 8.68
C ILE A 155 19.11 16.50 8.35
N GLU A 156 19.11 15.66 9.38
CA GLU A 156 19.05 14.21 9.21
C GLU A 156 17.68 13.76 8.68
N VAL A 157 16.60 14.38 9.17
CA VAL A 157 15.24 14.11 8.72
C VAL A 157 15.09 14.40 7.23
N VAL A 158 15.51 15.59 6.79
CA VAL A 158 15.45 16.00 5.37
C VAL A 158 16.32 15.09 4.51
N LYS A 159 17.53 14.72 4.97
CA LYS A 159 18.39 13.77 4.26
C LYS A 159 17.68 12.43 4.05
N LYS A 160 17.07 11.85 5.09
CA LYS A 160 16.33 10.58 5.02
C LYS A 160 15.13 10.66 4.07
N ILE A 161 14.42 11.78 4.04
CA ILE A 161 13.28 11.99 3.14
C ILE A 161 13.74 12.11 1.70
N ARG A 162 14.79 12.89 1.46
CA ARG A 162 15.42 13.03 0.15
C ARG A 162 15.89 11.69 -0.38
N GLU A 163 16.59 10.89 0.43
CA GLU A 163 17.04 9.54 0.05
C GLU A 163 15.87 8.64 -0.37
N LYS A 164 14.72 8.72 0.32
CA LYS A 164 13.51 7.96 -0.06
C LYS A 164 12.92 8.44 -1.38
N ILE A 165 12.89 9.76 -1.61
CA ILE A 165 12.36 10.37 -2.83
C ILE A 165 13.26 10.07 -4.04
N GLU A 166 14.58 10.13 -3.87
CA GLU A 166 15.57 9.84 -4.92
C GLU A 166 15.61 8.34 -5.26
N ASN A 167 15.47 7.47 -4.25
CA ASN A 167 15.47 6.01 -4.42
C ASN A 167 14.05 5.43 -4.39
N THR A 168 13.17 5.99 -5.22
CA THR A 168 11.75 5.61 -5.19
C THR A 168 11.57 4.13 -5.57
N PRO A 169 10.98 3.30 -4.69
CA PRO A 169 10.69 1.93 -5.04
C PRO A 169 9.65 1.87 -6.15
N ARG A 170 9.87 0.95 -7.10
CA ARG A 170 8.95 0.69 -8.20
C ARG A 170 7.75 -0.13 -7.72
N ALA A 171 7.99 -1.15 -6.89
CA ALA A 171 6.94 -2.07 -6.47
C ALA A 171 6.12 -1.56 -5.27
N LEU A 172 4.82 -1.85 -5.29
CA LEU A 172 3.99 -1.95 -4.09
C LEU A 172 3.96 -3.41 -3.59
N THR A 173 4.39 -3.66 -2.35
CA THR A 173 4.24 -4.97 -1.73
C THR A 173 2.88 -5.08 -1.04
N VAL A 174 2.09 -6.09 -1.38
CA VAL A 174 0.73 -6.31 -0.88
C VAL A 174 0.65 -7.68 -0.23
N ALA A 175 0.32 -7.77 1.05
CA ALA A 175 -0.04 -9.04 1.66
C ALA A 175 -1.55 -9.25 1.56
N ILE A 176 -1.97 -10.41 1.07
CA ILE A 176 -3.37 -10.82 1.07
C ILE A 176 -3.59 -11.59 2.36
N TYR A 177 -4.28 -10.99 3.33
CA TYR A 177 -4.40 -11.55 4.68
C TYR A 177 -5.82 -11.45 5.25
N ASN A 178 -6.22 -12.54 5.90
CA ASN A 178 -7.35 -12.61 6.82
C ASN A 178 -7.05 -13.78 7.76
N ASN A 179 -7.28 -13.59 9.06
CA ASN A 179 -7.06 -14.60 10.08
C ASN A 179 -7.93 -15.87 9.85
N LYS A 180 -8.98 -15.78 9.03
CA LYS A 180 -9.82 -16.91 8.61
C LYS A 180 -9.30 -17.62 7.34
N GLY A 181 -9.31 -18.96 7.38
CA GLY A 181 -9.09 -19.81 6.20
C GLY A 181 -10.29 -19.82 5.24
N GLY A 182 -10.05 -20.06 3.95
CA GLY A 182 -11.13 -20.23 2.97
C GLY A 182 -11.84 -18.94 2.50
N VAL A 183 -11.29 -17.75 2.79
CA VAL A 183 -11.81 -16.46 2.30
C VAL A 183 -11.34 -16.11 0.87
N GLY A 184 -10.59 -17.01 0.22
CA GLY A 184 -10.07 -16.83 -1.14
C GLY A 184 -8.80 -15.99 -1.24
N LYS A 185 -7.88 -16.09 -0.27
CA LYS A 185 -6.56 -15.40 -0.28
C LYS A 185 -5.73 -15.82 -1.50
N THR A 186 -5.37 -17.09 -1.58
CA THR A 186 -4.62 -17.70 -2.69
C THR A 186 -5.25 -17.43 -4.05
N THR A 187 -6.56 -17.67 -4.18
CA THR A 187 -7.31 -17.41 -5.41
C THR A 187 -7.21 -15.94 -5.83
N THR A 188 -7.31 -15.02 -4.87
CA THR A 188 -7.15 -13.59 -5.14
C THR A 188 -5.74 -13.27 -5.57
N THR A 189 -4.72 -13.78 -4.87
CA THR A 189 -3.30 -13.56 -5.19
C THR A 189 -3.00 -13.95 -6.65
N VAL A 190 -3.37 -15.16 -7.05
CA VAL A 190 -3.09 -15.70 -8.39
C VAL A 190 -3.82 -14.91 -9.49
N ASN A 191 -5.11 -14.64 -9.32
CA ASN A 191 -5.88 -13.97 -10.36
C ASN A 191 -5.64 -12.46 -10.43
N LEU A 192 -5.32 -11.83 -9.30
CA LEU A 192 -4.88 -10.44 -9.27
C LEU A 192 -3.55 -10.29 -9.99
N ALA A 193 -2.58 -11.19 -9.76
CA ALA A 193 -1.30 -11.18 -10.48
C ALA A 193 -1.47 -11.36 -11.99
N ALA A 194 -2.30 -12.32 -12.40
CA ALA A 194 -2.65 -12.51 -13.81
C ALA A 194 -3.28 -11.24 -14.43
N THR A 195 -4.18 -10.58 -13.70
CA THR A 195 -4.84 -9.35 -14.16
C THR A 195 -3.87 -8.16 -14.25
N LEU A 196 -2.99 -7.99 -13.26
CA LEU A 196 -1.95 -6.97 -13.28
C LEU A 196 -1.00 -7.19 -14.46
N THR A 197 -0.64 -8.45 -14.74
CA THR A 197 0.16 -8.84 -15.91
C THR A 197 -0.54 -8.49 -17.22
N LEU A 198 -1.86 -8.73 -17.34
CA LEU A 198 -2.67 -8.30 -18.50
C LEU A 198 -2.64 -6.77 -18.67
N CYS A 199 -2.55 -6.04 -17.56
CA CYS A 199 -2.38 -4.58 -17.53
C CYS A 199 -0.92 -4.13 -17.69
N LYS A 200 -0.05 -5.01 -18.19
CA LYS A 200 1.38 -4.78 -18.45
C LYS A 200 2.20 -4.38 -17.20
N LYS A 201 1.75 -4.80 -16.02
CA LYS A 201 2.51 -4.64 -14.77
C LYS A 201 3.39 -5.86 -14.56
N LYS A 202 4.66 -5.64 -14.21
CA LYS A 202 5.57 -6.69 -13.77
C LYS A 202 5.16 -7.12 -12.37
N THR A 203 4.80 -8.37 -12.19
CA THR A 203 4.29 -8.88 -10.91
C THR A 203 5.11 -10.07 -10.43
N LEU A 204 5.45 -10.05 -9.15
CA LEU A 204 5.96 -11.18 -8.39
C LEU A 204 4.86 -11.62 -7.41
N ILE A 205 4.66 -12.92 -7.27
CA ILE A 205 3.87 -13.48 -6.16
C ILE A 205 4.74 -14.37 -5.29
N VAL A 206 4.48 -14.38 -3.99
CA VAL A 206 5.20 -15.18 -2.99
C VAL A 206 4.17 -16.05 -2.28
N ASP A 207 4.32 -17.36 -2.40
CA ASP A 207 3.54 -18.32 -1.60
C ASP A 207 4.24 -18.48 -0.25
N PHE A 208 3.75 -17.75 0.75
CA PHE A 208 4.30 -17.77 2.10
C PHE A 208 3.40 -18.56 3.08
N ASP A 209 2.59 -19.49 2.56
CA ASP A 209 1.82 -20.47 3.32
C ASP A 209 2.37 -21.90 3.06
N PRO A 210 3.49 -22.28 3.70
CA PRO A 210 4.08 -23.60 3.50
C PRO A 210 3.19 -24.74 4.01
N ASN A 211 2.16 -24.46 4.83
CA ASN A 211 1.26 -25.48 5.36
C ASN A 211 0.25 -25.96 4.32
N GLN A 212 -0.25 -25.05 3.47
CA GLN A 212 -1.25 -25.37 2.44
C GLN A 212 -0.62 -25.51 1.06
N ARG A 213 0.31 -24.61 0.70
CA ARG A 213 0.99 -24.57 -0.60
C ARG A 213 0.01 -24.48 -1.78
N ASP A 214 -1.21 -23.99 -1.54
CA ASP A 214 -2.29 -23.97 -2.52
C ASP A 214 -1.91 -23.14 -3.74
N LEU A 215 -1.18 -22.03 -3.56
CA LEU A 215 -0.72 -21.20 -4.65
C LEU A 215 0.24 -21.99 -5.54
N THR A 216 1.29 -22.55 -4.94
CA THR A 216 2.31 -23.34 -5.65
C THR A 216 1.70 -24.52 -6.40
N ASN A 217 0.85 -25.29 -5.72
CA ASN A 217 0.16 -26.44 -6.28
C ASN A 217 -0.77 -26.04 -7.44
N SER A 218 -1.53 -24.96 -7.28
CA SER A 218 -2.45 -24.46 -8.31
C SER A 218 -1.75 -23.98 -9.58
N LEU A 219 -0.47 -23.63 -9.51
CA LEU A 219 0.34 -23.26 -10.69
C LEU A 219 1.19 -24.41 -11.23
N GLY A 220 1.21 -25.56 -10.53
CA GLY A 220 2.02 -26.72 -10.89
C GLY A 220 3.52 -26.47 -10.91
N ILE A 221 3.99 -25.53 -10.09
CA ILE A 221 5.41 -25.19 -9.96
C ILE A 221 6.07 -26.20 -9.03
N LYS A 222 7.28 -26.64 -9.38
CA LYS A 222 8.13 -27.46 -8.51
C LYS A 222 9.26 -26.61 -7.97
N SER A 223 9.54 -26.71 -6.68
CA SER A 223 10.67 -26.05 -6.06
C SER A 223 11.99 -26.50 -6.71
N GLY A 224 12.91 -25.55 -6.86
CA GLY A 224 14.25 -25.81 -7.41
C GLY A 224 15.17 -26.48 -6.38
N LYS A 225 16.47 -26.57 -6.75
CA LYS A 225 17.52 -27.00 -5.81
C LYS A 225 17.86 -25.95 -4.76
N GLU A 226 17.75 -24.68 -5.11
CA GLU A 226 17.85 -23.58 -4.16
C GLU A 226 16.51 -23.43 -3.43
N THR A 227 16.57 -23.33 -2.10
CA THR A 227 15.37 -23.26 -1.25
C THR A 227 15.20 -21.83 -0.73
N PHE A 228 13.97 -21.33 -0.72
CA PHE A 228 13.65 -20.01 -0.17
C PHE A 228 13.95 -19.93 1.34
N TYR A 229 13.84 -21.04 2.06
CA TYR A 229 14.32 -21.20 3.43
C TYR A 229 15.80 -20.84 3.57
N SER A 230 16.67 -21.33 2.68
CA SER A 230 18.10 -20.97 2.69
C SER A 230 18.32 -19.46 2.49
N CYS A 231 17.53 -18.83 1.62
CA CYS A 231 17.54 -17.38 1.40
C CYS A 231 17.08 -16.58 2.64
N LEU A 232 16.09 -17.10 3.36
CA LEU A 232 15.61 -16.51 4.60
C LEU A 232 16.63 -16.67 5.74
N LYS A 233 17.33 -17.80 5.80
CA LYS A 233 18.32 -18.05 6.88
C LYS A 233 19.60 -17.24 6.74
N THR A 234 20.01 -16.90 5.52
CA THR A 234 21.23 -16.11 5.34
C THR A 234 21.11 -14.71 5.94
N LYS A 235 22.18 -14.23 6.56
CA LYS A 235 22.28 -12.90 7.16
C LYS A 235 22.66 -11.82 6.14
N ASN A 236 23.04 -12.21 4.93
CA ASN A 236 23.45 -11.27 3.89
C ASN A 236 22.22 -10.56 3.29
N SER A 237 22.30 -9.24 3.14
CA SER A 237 21.30 -8.47 2.39
C SER A 237 21.32 -8.86 0.91
N ASP A 238 22.47 -9.15 0.32
CA ASP A 238 22.62 -9.43 -1.11
C ASP A 238 22.42 -10.91 -1.45
N THR A 239 21.35 -11.48 -0.91
CA THR A 239 20.98 -12.86 -1.21
C THR A 239 20.57 -12.98 -2.67
N ASN A 240 21.22 -13.87 -3.41
CA ASN A 240 20.79 -14.19 -4.77
C ASN A 240 19.45 -14.94 -4.71
N LEU A 241 18.42 -14.37 -5.33
CA LEU A 241 17.07 -14.94 -5.37
C LEU A 241 16.74 -15.56 -6.73
N ARG A 242 17.67 -15.52 -7.70
CA ARG A 242 17.39 -15.99 -9.07
C ARG A 242 17.02 -17.46 -9.13
N GLY A 243 17.61 -18.32 -8.29
CA GLY A 243 17.30 -19.76 -8.31
C GLY A 243 16.02 -20.15 -7.57
N VAL A 244 15.40 -19.22 -6.82
CA VAL A 244 14.11 -19.43 -6.13
C VAL A 244 12.94 -18.69 -6.80
N ILE A 245 13.21 -17.86 -7.81
CA ILE A 245 12.19 -17.16 -8.58
C ILE A 245 11.89 -17.95 -9.86
N HIS A 246 10.65 -18.35 -10.04
CA HIS A 246 10.16 -19.12 -11.17
C HIS A 246 9.18 -18.30 -12.01
N SER A 247 9.40 -18.21 -13.31
CA SER A 247 8.45 -17.54 -14.20
C SER A 247 7.28 -18.45 -14.57
N HIS A 248 6.05 -18.02 -14.24
CA HIS A 248 4.83 -18.65 -14.72
C HIS A 248 4.38 -17.95 -16.01
N VAL A 249 4.60 -18.59 -17.16
CA VAL A 249 4.33 -18.01 -18.48
C VAL A 249 3.20 -18.75 -19.18
N MET A 250 2.23 -17.98 -19.67
CA MET A 250 1.19 -18.45 -20.57
C MET A 250 1.39 -17.85 -21.97
N ARG A 251 1.49 -18.72 -22.97
CA ARG A 251 1.54 -18.31 -24.37
C ARG A 251 0.13 -18.18 -24.93
N ASN A 252 -0.23 -16.99 -25.42
CA ASN A 252 -1.45 -16.79 -26.17
C ASN A 252 -1.27 -17.37 -27.59
N LYS A 253 -1.98 -18.48 -27.87
CA LYS A 253 -1.89 -19.16 -29.17
C LYS A 253 -2.34 -18.30 -30.36
N ARG A 254 -3.18 -17.27 -30.15
CA ARG A 254 -3.70 -16.41 -31.21
C ARG A 254 -2.78 -15.23 -31.52
N THR A 255 -2.23 -14.58 -30.50
CA THR A 255 -1.36 -13.40 -30.68
C THR A 255 0.12 -13.74 -30.71
N ASN A 256 0.47 -14.98 -30.39
CA ASN A 256 1.85 -15.45 -30.17
C ASN A 256 2.61 -14.70 -29.06
N GLU A 257 1.90 -13.89 -28.26
CA GLU A 257 2.47 -13.18 -27.12
C GLU A 257 2.57 -14.12 -25.92
N SER A 258 3.65 -13.96 -25.16
CA SER A 258 3.84 -14.59 -23.85
C SER A 258 3.51 -13.58 -22.76
N LEU A 259 2.64 -13.97 -21.84
CA LEU A 259 2.30 -13.20 -20.65
C LEU A 259 2.62 -14.04 -19.43
N GLY A 260 3.26 -13.45 -18.44
CA GLY A 260 3.63 -14.18 -17.24
C GLY A 260 3.96 -13.26 -16.08
N PHE A 261 3.92 -13.84 -14.89
CA PHE A 261 4.38 -13.25 -13.66
C PHE A 261 5.40 -14.20 -13.03
N ASP A 262 6.21 -13.67 -12.13
CA ASP A 262 7.19 -14.46 -11.40
C ASP A 262 6.62 -14.94 -10.08
N VAL A 263 7.13 -16.08 -9.59
CA VAL A 263 6.63 -16.79 -8.42
C VAL A 263 7.81 -17.22 -7.55
N ILE A 264 7.76 -16.90 -6.26
CA ILE A 264 8.51 -17.63 -5.23
C ILE A 264 7.56 -18.67 -4.65
N PRO A 265 7.75 -19.98 -4.94
CA PRO A 265 6.87 -21.04 -4.45
C PRO A 265 7.05 -21.29 -2.95
N ALA A 266 6.07 -21.94 -2.35
CA ALA A 266 6.14 -22.40 -0.97
C ALA A 266 7.23 -23.46 -0.85
N ASP A 267 8.07 -23.27 0.16
CA ASP A 267 9.22 -24.12 0.42
C ASP A 267 8.86 -25.25 1.37
N GLU A 268 9.26 -26.47 1.02
CA GLU A 268 9.07 -27.67 1.85
C GLU A 268 9.95 -27.61 3.11
N ASP A 269 11.14 -27.02 3.01
CA ASP A 269 12.05 -26.85 4.16
C ASP A 269 11.42 -25.99 5.27
N LEU A 270 10.47 -25.11 4.92
CA LEU A 270 9.74 -24.29 5.88
C LEU A 270 8.61 -25.04 6.58
N LEU A 271 8.06 -26.09 5.94
CA LEU A 271 6.98 -26.92 6.51
C LEU A 271 7.50 -27.82 7.64
N ASP A 272 8.71 -28.34 7.50
CA ASP A 272 9.32 -29.29 8.44
C ASP A 272 9.80 -28.62 9.76
N LYS A 273 9.66 -27.30 9.89
CA LYS A 273 10.15 -26.52 11.02
C LYS A 273 9.02 -26.14 11.96
N SER A 274 9.23 -26.37 13.26
CA SER A 274 8.34 -25.83 14.29
C SER A 274 8.42 -24.29 14.35
N GLU A 275 7.37 -23.65 14.86
CA GLU A 275 7.37 -22.19 15.04
C GLU A 275 8.52 -21.70 15.94
N ARG A 276 8.94 -22.52 16.92
CA ARG A 276 10.08 -22.20 17.79
C ARG A 276 11.39 -22.18 17.01
N GLU A 277 11.63 -23.19 16.17
CA GLU A 277 12.83 -23.26 15.34
C GLU A 277 12.87 -22.12 14.33
N LEU A 278 11.74 -21.84 13.65
CA LEU A 278 11.64 -20.73 12.71
C LEU A 278 12.02 -19.39 13.35
N ARG A 279 11.54 -19.12 14.57
CA ARG A 279 11.85 -17.88 15.30
C ARG A 279 13.31 -17.79 15.77
N GLN A 280 13.96 -18.93 15.98
CA GLN A 280 15.39 -18.97 16.34
C GLN A 280 16.29 -18.75 15.12
N GLU A 281 15.89 -19.26 13.96
CA GLU A 281 16.71 -19.24 12.74
C GLU A 281 16.43 -18.03 11.85
N ILE A 282 15.20 -17.53 11.81
CA ILE A 282 14.74 -16.49 10.88
C ILE A 282 14.04 -15.38 11.65
N LYS A 283 14.51 -14.14 11.47
CA LYS A 283 13.82 -12.97 12.02
C LYS A 283 12.55 -12.71 11.22
N VAL A 284 11.48 -12.29 11.91
CA VAL A 284 10.22 -11.84 11.28
C VAL A 284 10.43 -10.74 10.22
N THR A 285 11.48 -9.92 10.39
CA THR A 285 11.81 -8.83 9.46
C THR A 285 12.53 -9.30 8.19
N ARG A 286 12.88 -10.58 8.09
CA ARG A 286 13.74 -11.07 7.02
C ARG A 286 13.06 -11.03 5.65
N LEU A 287 11.79 -11.43 5.58
CA LEU A 287 11.03 -11.38 4.33
C LEU A 287 10.98 -9.96 3.77
N TYR A 288 10.76 -8.96 4.63
CA TYR A 288 10.80 -7.54 4.27
C TYR A 288 12.14 -7.13 3.63
N GLN A 289 13.26 -7.53 4.23
CA GLN A 289 14.60 -7.21 3.72
C GLN A 289 14.84 -7.82 2.33
N ILE A 290 14.46 -9.09 2.16
CA ILE A 290 14.60 -9.81 0.89
C ILE A 290 13.75 -9.14 -0.20
N LEU A 291 12.48 -8.87 0.08
CA LEU A 291 11.56 -8.29 -0.91
C LEU A 291 11.91 -6.83 -1.25
N ASN A 292 12.50 -6.07 -0.32
CA ASN A 292 12.99 -4.72 -0.61
C ASN A 292 14.04 -4.70 -1.73
N ASN A 293 14.91 -5.71 -1.82
CA ASN A 293 15.90 -5.81 -2.89
C ASN A 293 15.29 -6.11 -4.27
N LEU A 294 14.04 -6.59 -4.29
CA LEU A 294 13.28 -6.87 -5.52
C LEU A 294 12.38 -5.71 -5.94
N LYS A 295 12.20 -4.69 -5.09
CA LYS A 295 11.25 -3.59 -5.35
C LYS A 295 11.59 -2.74 -6.58
N SER A 296 12.81 -2.79 -7.12
CA SER A 296 13.17 -2.11 -8.38
C SER A 296 12.77 -2.91 -9.64
N GLN A 297 12.53 -4.21 -9.52
CA GLN A 297 12.32 -5.12 -10.65
C GLN A 297 10.84 -5.31 -11.00
N TYR A 298 9.95 -5.10 -10.04
CA TYR A 298 8.51 -5.34 -10.16
C TYR A 298 7.71 -4.05 -9.94
N ASP A 299 6.49 -4.02 -10.47
CA ASP A 299 5.47 -3.01 -10.15
C ASP A 299 4.62 -3.47 -8.95
N TYR A 300 4.41 -4.78 -8.78
CA TYR A 300 3.68 -5.34 -7.65
C TYR A 300 4.36 -6.60 -7.12
N ILE A 301 4.42 -6.73 -5.80
CA ILE A 301 4.82 -7.96 -5.11
C ILE A 301 3.64 -8.40 -4.25
N LEU A 302 3.01 -9.53 -4.56
CA LEU A 302 1.87 -10.04 -3.80
C LEU A 302 2.32 -11.19 -2.89
N ILE A 303 1.96 -11.15 -1.61
CA ILE A 303 2.29 -12.20 -0.64
C ILE A 303 0.99 -12.94 -0.30
N ASP A 304 0.92 -14.21 -0.68
CA ASP A 304 -0.11 -15.12 -0.16
C ASP A 304 0.30 -15.57 1.24
N SER A 305 -0.56 -15.30 2.21
CA SER A 305 -0.24 -15.51 3.62
C SER A 305 -1.17 -16.55 4.25
N PRO A 306 -0.68 -17.33 5.23
CA PRO A 306 -1.50 -18.32 5.90
C PRO A 306 -2.58 -17.65 6.77
N PRO A 307 -3.66 -18.38 7.09
CA PRO A 307 -4.53 -17.99 8.19
C PRO A 307 -3.79 -18.07 9.53
N ASN A 308 -4.40 -17.54 10.59
CA ASN A 308 -3.85 -17.45 11.96
C ASN A 308 -2.70 -16.45 12.10
N TRP A 309 -2.60 -15.80 13.27
CA TRP A 309 -1.52 -14.85 13.60
C TRP A 309 -0.30 -15.57 14.19
N ARG A 310 0.59 -16.09 13.33
CA ARG A 310 1.80 -16.86 13.68
C ARG A 310 2.99 -16.38 12.85
N PHE A 311 4.16 -17.00 13.02
CA PHE A 311 5.42 -16.60 12.34
C PHE A 311 5.25 -16.15 10.88
N PHE A 312 4.65 -16.98 10.02
CA PHE A 312 4.52 -16.70 8.59
C PHE A 312 3.61 -15.51 8.27
N SER A 313 2.41 -15.45 8.87
CA SER A 313 1.49 -14.33 8.65
C SER A 313 2.01 -13.02 9.24
N VAL A 314 2.65 -13.06 10.41
CA VAL A 314 3.31 -11.88 11.00
C VAL A 314 4.43 -11.37 10.09
N SER A 315 5.26 -12.27 9.56
CA SER A 315 6.34 -11.91 8.62
C SER A 315 5.82 -11.40 7.28
N ALA A 316 4.73 -11.98 6.74
CA ALA A 316 4.06 -11.49 5.53
C ALA A 316 3.49 -10.08 5.72
N VAL A 317 2.76 -9.83 6.82
CA VAL A 317 2.23 -8.51 7.15
C VAL A 317 3.37 -7.52 7.41
N TYR A 318 4.43 -7.92 8.11
CA TYR A 318 5.62 -7.08 8.31
C TYR A 318 6.28 -6.68 6.99
N ALA A 319 6.29 -7.57 5.99
CA ALA A 319 6.93 -7.32 4.69
C ALA A 319 6.11 -6.46 3.73
N ALA A 320 4.81 -6.32 3.94
CA ALA A 320 3.91 -5.61 3.04
C ALA A 320 3.95 -4.09 3.23
N ASP A 321 3.65 -3.33 2.18
CA ASP A 321 3.35 -1.90 2.29
C ASP A 321 1.86 -1.71 2.66
N VAL A 322 0.98 -2.56 2.10
CA VAL A 322 -0.46 -2.56 2.38
C VAL A 322 -1.02 -3.97 2.51
N ILE A 323 -2.12 -4.11 3.25
CA ILE A 323 -2.81 -5.38 3.49
C ILE A 323 -4.15 -5.37 2.76
N LEU A 324 -4.34 -6.34 1.85
CA LEU A 324 -5.61 -6.57 1.16
C LEU A 324 -6.39 -7.66 1.90
N ILE A 325 -7.63 -7.36 2.32
CA ILE A 325 -8.41 -8.20 3.24
C ILE A 325 -9.67 -8.75 2.57
N PRO A 326 -9.61 -9.93 1.92
CA PRO A 326 -10.79 -10.65 1.45
C PRO A 326 -11.62 -11.15 2.64
N THR A 327 -12.95 -11.04 2.54
CA THR A 327 -13.87 -11.39 3.62
C THR A 327 -15.13 -12.07 3.08
N LYS A 328 -15.70 -13.03 3.83
CA LYS A 328 -16.99 -13.65 3.49
C LYS A 328 -18.14 -12.98 4.21
N HIS A 329 -19.18 -12.60 3.48
CA HIS A 329 -20.37 -11.93 4.02
C HIS A 329 -21.25 -12.87 4.87
N ASN A 330 -21.26 -14.15 4.55
CA ASN A 330 -22.08 -15.18 5.19
C ASN A 330 -21.39 -15.85 6.39
N ASN A 331 -20.28 -15.30 6.86
CA ASN A 331 -19.53 -15.83 7.98
C ASN A 331 -19.11 -14.69 8.91
N ILE A 332 -19.83 -14.52 10.02
CA ILE A 332 -19.56 -13.49 11.02
C ILE A 332 -18.10 -13.51 11.50
N PHE A 333 -17.54 -14.71 11.71
CA PHE A 333 -16.15 -14.85 12.12
C PHE A 333 -15.19 -14.31 11.07
N SER A 334 -15.52 -14.35 9.77
CA SER A 334 -14.68 -13.74 8.73
C SER A 334 -14.60 -12.22 8.88
N LEU A 335 -15.70 -11.57 9.26
CA LEU A 335 -15.79 -10.12 9.47
C LEU A 335 -15.10 -9.72 10.78
N GLU A 336 -15.33 -10.47 11.86
CA GLU A 336 -14.66 -10.25 13.14
C GLU A 336 -13.14 -10.44 13.03
N ASN A 337 -12.68 -11.44 12.27
CA ASN A 337 -11.26 -11.66 12.02
C ASN A 337 -10.62 -10.52 11.22
N ALA A 338 -11.34 -9.95 10.25
CA ALA A 338 -10.89 -8.76 9.54
C ALA A 338 -10.78 -7.56 10.49
N ALA A 339 -11.80 -7.34 11.33
CA ALA A 339 -11.77 -6.30 12.34
C ALA A 339 -10.59 -6.44 13.31
N THR A 340 -10.35 -7.64 13.84
CA THR A 340 -9.19 -7.95 14.71
C THR A 340 -7.86 -7.69 13.99
N ALA A 341 -7.73 -8.11 12.74
CA ALA A 341 -6.51 -7.86 11.97
C ALA A 341 -6.22 -6.35 11.84
N ILE A 342 -7.24 -5.54 11.57
CA ILE A 342 -7.13 -4.09 11.39
C ILE A 342 -6.83 -3.37 12.71
N LYS A 343 -7.54 -3.71 13.79
CA LYS A 343 -7.45 -2.97 15.06
C LYS A 343 -6.33 -3.44 15.99
N GLN A 344 -5.83 -4.66 15.80
CA GLN A 344 -4.84 -5.27 16.69
C GLN A 344 -3.55 -5.66 15.95
N TYR A 345 -3.64 -6.57 14.98
CA TYR A 345 -2.45 -7.19 14.40
C TYR A 345 -1.61 -6.25 13.54
N ILE A 346 -2.26 -5.41 12.72
CA ILE A 346 -1.57 -4.41 11.91
C ILE A 346 -0.88 -3.36 12.79
N PRO A 347 -1.54 -2.77 13.81
CA PRO A 347 -0.88 -1.91 14.79
C PRO A 347 0.33 -2.55 15.50
N GLU A 348 0.25 -3.81 15.92
CA GLU A 348 1.39 -4.55 16.52
C GLU A 348 2.62 -4.61 15.60
N VAL A 349 2.40 -4.61 14.27
CA VAL A 349 3.46 -4.55 13.26
C VAL A 349 3.95 -3.12 13.05
N GLN A 350 3.03 -2.14 12.99
CA GLN A 350 3.35 -0.72 12.83
C GLN A 350 4.26 -0.20 13.95
N GLU A 351 4.04 -0.63 15.20
CA GLU A 351 4.91 -0.28 16.33
C GLU A 351 6.37 -0.73 16.12
N LYS A 352 6.55 -1.90 15.49
CA LYS A 352 7.86 -2.50 15.19
C LYS A 352 8.49 -1.93 13.93
N ARG A 353 7.73 -1.19 13.12
CA ARG A 353 8.20 -0.51 11.91
C ARG A 353 8.47 0.95 12.20
N GLN A 354 9.42 1.54 11.48
CA GLN A 354 9.80 2.95 11.61
C GLN A 354 9.31 3.81 10.43
N ASP A 355 8.47 3.24 9.58
CA ASP A 355 7.95 3.87 8.36
C ASP A 355 6.42 4.07 8.35
N GLY A 356 5.74 3.77 9.47
CA GLY A 356 4.29 3.93 9.62
C GLY A 356 3.44 2.88 8.90
N GLY A 357 4.06 1.93 8.19
CA GLY A 357 3.37 0.83 7.51
C GLY A 357 3.36 -0.47 8.33
N PRO A 358 2.68 -1.53 7.83
CA PRO A 358 1.75 -1.49 6.69
C PRO A 358 0.43 -0.79 7.06
N ILE A 359 -0.41 -0.50 6.08
CA ILE A 359 -1.80 -0.08 6.33
C ILE A 359 -2.80 -1.11 5.78
N ALA A 360 -3.96 -1.26 6.43
CA ALA A 360 -5.07 -2.02 5.86
C ALA A 360 -5.73 -1.24 4.73
N LEU A 361 -6.01 -1.92 3.61
CA LEU A 361 -6.97 -1.45 2.62
C LEU A 361 -8.39 -1.82 3.10
N PRO A 362 -9.43 -1.12 2.59
CA PRO A 362 -10.81 -1.50 2.85
C PRO A 362 -11.07 -2.97 2.50
N ILE A 363 -11.88 -3.65 3.31
CA ILE A 363 -12.25 -5.04 3.02
C ILE A 363 -13.02 -5.11 1.71
N PHE A 364 -13.02 -6.29 1.09
CA PHE A 364 -13.98 -6.64 0.04
C PHE A 364 -14.66 -7.96 0.35
N LEU A 365 -15.88 -8.10 -0.13
CA LEU A 365 -16.64 -9.32 0.00
C LEU A 365 -16.22 -10.27 -1.12
N ASN A 366 -15.64 -11.41 -0.76
CA ASN A 366 -15.16 -12.40 -1.70
C ASN A 366 -16.05 -13.65 -1.68
N GLY A 367 -16.55 -14.03 -2.85
CA GLY A 367 -16.92 -15.41 -3.11
C GLY A 367 -18.26 -15.85 -2.53
N GLU A 368 -19.36 -15.20 -2.96
CA GLU A 368 -20.70 -15.81 -3.21
C GLU A 368 -21.67 -14.71 -3.67
N LYS A 369 -22.65 -15.06 -4.51
CA LYS A 369 -23.71 -14.13 -4.89
C LYS A 369 -24.54 -13.85 -3.63
N ILE A 370 -24.55 -12.60 -3.21
CA ILE A 370 -25.28 -12.16 -2.02
C ILE A 370 -26.70 -11.74 -2.41
N THR A 371 -27.71 -12.31 -1.78
CA THR A 371 -29.09 -11.84 -1.91
C THR A 371 -29.29 -10.56 -1.09
N GLU A 372 -30.31 -9.76 -1.39
CA GLU A 372 -30.61 -8.55 -0.61
C GLU A 372 -30.82 -8.85 0.90
N PRO A 373 -31.57 -9.90 1.30
CA PRO A 373 -31.67 -10.27 2.71
C PRO A 373 -30.33 -10.61 3.35
N GLN A 374 -29.49 -11.39 2.68
CA GLN A 374 -28.14 -11.74 3.18
C GLN A 374 -27.25 -10.49 3.31
N ARG A 375 -27.41 -9.52 2.41
CA ARG A 375 -26.69 -8.25 2.45
C ARG A 375 -27.09 -7.43 3.67
N GLU A 376 -28.39 -7.31 3.96
CA GLU A 376 -28.83 -6.60 5.16
C GLU A 376 -28.40 -7.31 6.45
N THR A 377 -28.43 -8.65 6.50
CA THR A 377 -27.88 -9.40 7.63
C THR A 377 -26.37 -9.14 7.81
N ALA A 378 -25.61 -9.13 6.71
CA ALA A 378 -24.18 -8.81 6.76
C ALA A 378 -23.93 -7.36 7.23
N TYR A 379 -24.72 -6.40 6.78
CA TYR A 379 -24.62 -5.00 7.23
C TYR A 379 -24.97 -4.83 8.70
N GLN A 380 -26.00 -5.51 9.21
CA GLN A 380 -26.32 -5.50 10.64
C GLN A 380 -25.17 -6.06 11.49
N ALA A 381 -24.56 -7.16 11.04
CA ALA A 381 -23.38 -7.74 11.66
C ALA A 381 -22.19 -6.76 11.65
N ILE A 382 -21.93 -6.10 10.52
CA ILE A 382 -20.86 -5.10 10.40
C ILE A 382 -21.14 -3.91 11.31
N ASP A 383 -22.35 -3.37 11.30
CA ASP A 383 -22.74 -2.22 12.12
C ASP A 383 -22.51 -2.52 13.63
N SER A 384 -22.81 -3.75 14.06
CA SER A 384 -22.49 -4.23 15.42
C SER A 384 -20.97 -4.26 15.70
N ILE A 385 -20.16 -4.77 14.77
CA ILE A 385 -18.70 -4.77 14.88
C ILE A 385 -18.14 -3.34 14.96
N LEU A 386 -18.66 -2.43 14.14
CA LEU A 386 -18.23 -1.02 14.10
C LEU A 386 -18.57 -0.30 15.41
N GLU A 387 -19.79 -0.45 15.92
CA GLU A 387 -20.21 0.14 17.19
C GLU A 387 -19.39 -0.42 18.36
N LYS A 388 -19.14 -1.73 18.37
CA LYS A 388 -18.30 -2.37 19.38
C LYS A 388 -16.88 -1.80 19.38
N ALA A 389 -16.23 -1.78 18.21
CA ALA A 389 -14.87 -1.26 18.08
C ALA A 389 -14.76 0.22 18.49
N LYS A 390 -15.76 1.02 18.15
CA LYS A 390 -15.77 2.45 18.50
C LYS A 390 -15.97 2.68 20.00
N ARG A 391 -16.86 1.92 20.66
CA ARG A 391 -17.19 2.10 22.08
C ARG A 391 -16.19 1.45 23.02
N GLU A 392 -15.81 0.21 22.73
CA GLU A 392 -14.97 -0.61 23.60
C GLU A 392 -13.48 -0.39 23.29
N ASP A 393 -13.09 -0.48 22.02
CA ASP A 393 -11.68 -0.42 21.62
C ASP A 393 -11.19 1.00 21.30
N LYS A 394 -12.11 1.99 21.29
CA LYS A 394 -11.86 3.38 20.87
C LYS A 394 -11.21 3.47 19.47
N PHE A 395 -11.53 2.53 18.58
CA PHE A 395 -10.98 2.44 17.23
C PHE A 395 -12.08 2.60 16.18
N ASP A 396 -11.88 3.49 15.21
CA ASP A 396 -12.85 3.68 14.12
C ASP A 396 -12.56 2.71 12.96
N LEU A 397 -13.34 1.64 12.88
CA LEU A 397 -13.27 0.66 11.79
C LEU A 397 -14.05 1.10 10.53
N THR A 398 -14.85 2.17 10.61
CA THR A 398 -15.75 2.60 9.52
C THR A 398 -15.02 2.79 8.18
N PRO A 399 -13.83 3.42 8.11
CA PRO A 399 -13.13 3.63 6.83
C PRO A 399 -12.70 2.33 6.14
N TYR A 400 -12.60 1.22 6.88
CA TYR A 400 -12.16 -0.06 6.34
C TYR A 400 -13.32 -0.95 5.91
N PHE A 401 -14.48 -0.81 6.56
CA PHE A 401 -15.68 -1.58 6.20
C PHE A 401 -16.58 -0.83 5.22
N TYR A 402 -16.76 0.48 5.42
CA TYR A 402 -17.57 1.34 4.56
C TYR A 402 -16.72 2.51 4.04
N PRO A 403 -15.83 2.29 3.06
CA PRO A 403 -14.86 3.29 2.62
C PRO A 403 -15.49 4.56 2.01
N ARG A 404 -16.77 4.49 1.61
CA ARG A 404 -17.52 5.62 1.04
C ARG A 404 -18.43 6.32 2.08
N TYR A 405 -18.45 5.83 3.32
CA TYR A 405 -19.32 6.36 4.36
C TYR A 405 -18.87 7.75 4.81
N THR A 406 -19.85 8.65 4.88
CA THR A 406 -19.74 9.97 5.51
C THR A 406 -21.05 10.26 6.22
N GLN A 407 -21.05 11.18 7.18
CA GLN A 407 -22.28 11.57 7.89
C GLN A 407 -23.38 12.07 6.94
N SER A 408 -23.00 12.70 5.81
CA SER A 408 -23.93 13.21 4.81
C SER A 408 -24.43 12.17 3.82
N ARG A 409 -23.58 11.24 3.35
CA ARG A 409 -23.92 10.28 2.29
C ARG A 409 -24.38 8.92 2.80
N ARG A 410 -23.97 8.53 4.03
CA ARG A 410 -24.26 7.24 4.68
C ARG A 410 -24.10 6.01 3.77
N ASP A 411 -23.13 6.05 2.86
CA ASP A 411 -22.90 4.99 1.87
C ASP A 411 -22.23 3.77 2.52
N ARG A 412 -23.00 2.69 2.71
CA ARG A 412 -22.53 1.40 3.28
C ARG A 412 -21.96 0.45 2.23
N HIS A 413 -21.70 0.91 1.00
CA HIS A 413 -21.22 0.05 -0.07
C HIS A 413 -19.85 -0.56 0.26
N ILE A 414 -19.75 -1.87 0.07
CA ILE A 414 -18.52 -2.66 0.11
C ILE A 414 -18.32 -3.27 -1.27
N PHE A 415 -17.10 -3.20 -1.81
CA PHE A 415 -16.78 -3.85 -3.07
C PHE A 415 -17.01 -5.36 -2.94
N ASP A 416 -17.69 -5.96 -3.91
CA ASP A 416 -17.94 -7.40 -3.97
C ASP A 416 -17.28 -8.02 -5.20
N LEU A 417 -16.55 -9.12 -4.96
CA LEU A 417 -16.02 -10.00 -5.98
C LEU A 417 -16.94 -11.23 -6.07
N PRO A 418 -17.71 -11.40 -7.17
CA PRO A 418 -18.69 -12.47 -7.23
C PRO A 418 -18.05 -13.87 -7.35
N SER A 419 -18.79 -14.92 -6.95
CA SER A 419 -18.32 -16.32 -6.97
C SER A 419 -18.49 -16.99 -8.33
N TYR A 420 -17.53 -17.86 -8.71
CA TYR A 420 -17.61 -18.63 -9.96
C TYR A 420 -17.04 -20.05 -9.88
N ALA A 421 -17.76 -20.97 -10.52
CA ALA A 421 -17.33 -22.34 -10.84
C ALA A 421 -16.08 -22.38 -11.74
N HIS A 422 -15.86 -21.34 -12.55
CA HIS A 422 -14.69 -21.26 -13.45
C HIS A 422 -13.36 -21.23 -12.71
N ILE A 423 -13.34 -20.74 -11.46
CA ILE A 423 -12.14 -20.72 -10.62
C ILE A 423 -11.70 -22.14 -10.26
N ALA A 424 -12.65 -23.02 -9.92
CA ALA A 424 -12.35 -24.41 -9.61
C ALA A 424 -11.78 -25.14 -10.84
N ASN A 425 -12.39 -24.97 -12.02
CA ASN A 425 -11.89 -25.54 -13.27
C ASN A 425 -10.50 -25.02 -13.67
N ALA A 426 -10.22 -23.74 -13.40
CA ALA A 426 -8.94 -23.11 -13.68
C ALA A 426 -7.80 -23.76 -12.86
N ALA A 427 -8.03 -24.05 -11.57
CA ALA A 427 -7.07 -24.70 -10.68
C ALA A 427 -6.63 -26.08 -11.22
N PHE A 428 -7.57 -26.92 -11.68
CA PHE A 428 -7.22 -28.22 -12.31
C PHE A 428 -6.35 -28.06 -13.56
N SER A 429 -6.52 -26.95 -14.26
CA SER A 429 -5.80 -26.66 -15.50
C SER A 429 -4.47 -25.93 -15.31
N ARG A 430 -4.10 -25.65 -14.06
CA ARG A 430 -2.88 -24.94 -13.65
C ARG A 430 -2.67 -23.57 -14.28
N ILE A 431 -3.77 -22.89 -14.61
CA ILE A 431 -3.76 -21.58 -15.28
C ILE A 431 -4.74 -20.67 -14.53
N PRO A 432 -4.35 -19.43 -14.18
CA PRO A 432 -5.25 -18.46 -13.57
C PRO A 432 -6.57 -18.30 -14.32
N ALA A 433 -7.68 -18.19 -13.60
CA ALA A 433 -9.01 -18.01 -14.20
C ALA A 433 -9.09 -16.73 -15.03
N ALA A 434 -8.47 -15.63 -14.57
CA ALA A 434 -8.41 -14.35 -15.29
C ALA A 434 -7.76 -14.44 -16.69
N TYR A 435 -6.93 -15.46 -16.93
CA TYR A 435 -6.37 -15.71 -18.26
C TYR A 435 -7.33 -16.45 -19.19
N LYS A 436 -8.14 -17.38 -18.66
CA LYS A 436 -8.99 -18.28 -19.46
C LYS A 436 -10.43 -17.80 -19.63
N ASP A 437 -10.96 -17.14 -18.61
CA ASP A 437 -12.36 -16.75 -18.56
C ASP A 437 -12.49 -15.23 -18.60
N ARG A 438 -13.28 -14.74 -19.56
CA ARG A 438 -13.50 -13.30 -19.74
C ARG A 438 -14.18 -12.67 -18.53
N THR A 439 -15.15 -13.36 -17.95
CA THR A 439 -15.92 -12.88 -16.80
C THR A 439 -15.02 -12.76 -15.57
N ALA A 440 -14.24 -13.80 -15.27
CA ALA A 440 -13.24 -13.77 -14.20
C ALA A 440 -12.23 -12.61 -14.39
N ARG A 441 -11.78 -12.39 -15.63
CA ARG A 441 -10.90 -11.26 -15.97
C ARG A 441 -11.54 -9.92 -15.66
N GLU A 442 -12.79 -9.71 -16.05
CA GLU A 442 -13.50 -8.44 -15.80
C GLU A 442 -13.66 -8.16 -14.30
N TYR A 443 -13.92 -9.19 -13.48
CA TYR A 443 -14.03 -9.03 -12.03
C TYR A 443 -12.71 -8.67 -11.36
N TYR A 444 -11.63 -9.41 -11.67
CA TYR A 444 -10.32 -9.09 -11.10
C TYR A 444 -9.75 -7.78 -11.65
N LEU A 445 -10.12 -7.37 -12.87
CA LEU A 445 -9.82 -6.03 -13.38
C LEU A 445 -10.55 -4.96 -12.58
N SER A 446 -11.80 -5.23 -12.19
CA SER A 446 -12.58 -4.33 -11.34
C SER A 446 -11.97 -4.23 -9.94
N LEU A 447 -11.53 -5.35 -9.36
CA LEU A 447 -10.77 -5.36 -8.10
C LEU A 447 -9.46 -4.56 -8.22
N ALA A 448 -8.70 -4.80 -9.29
CA ALA A 448 -7.46 -4.09 -9.54
C ALA A 448 -7.70 -2.57 -9.68
N ARG A 449 -8.79 -2.15 -10.34
CA ARG A 449 -9.20 -0.74 -10.45
C ARG A 449 -9.74 -0.16 -9.16
N GLU A 450 -10.41 -0.94 -8.32
CA GLU A 450 -10.91 -0.44 -7.03
C GLU A 450 -9.74 -0.04 -6.12
N TYR A 451 -8.70 -0.88 -6.06
CA TYR A 451 -7.63 -0.73 -5.07
C TYR A 451 -6.31 -0.17 -5.61
N PHE A 452 -5.92 -0.49 -6.83
CA PHE A 452 -4.52 -0.36 -7.26
C PHE A 452 -4.33 0.49 -8.52
N LEU A 453 -5.11 0.25 -9.57
CA LEU A 453 -4.95 0.88 -10.88
C LEU A 453 -5.74 2.19 -10.93
N GLN A 454 -5.10 3.23 -11.46
CA GLN A 454 -5.73 4.51 -11.76
C GLN A 454 -6.59 4.44 -13.01
#